data_AF-A0A965N9G5-F1
#
_entry.id   AF-A0A965N9G5-F1
#
_cell.length_a   1.000
_cell.length_b   1.000
_cell.length_c   1.000
_cell.angle_alpha   90.00
_cell.angle_beta   90.00
_cell.angle_gamma   90.00
#
_symmetry.space_group_name_H-M   'P 1'
#
loop_
_entity.id
_entity.type
_entity.pdbx_description
1 polymer ?
#
loop_
_entity_poly.entity_id
_entity_poly.type
_entity_poly.pdbx_seq_one_letter_code
_entity_poly.pdbx_strand_id
1 'polypeptide(L)'
;LRARKVFHVSPFCAVQGHYEFRFMRTDDRVVARVDHGDEQGPLLRTSVSGRLSALTERTARAAVLRMPLLTLGVMARIHWQALQLWLKRVPFFRKPEPPRAFTTR
;
A
#
# COMPACT_ATOMS: atom_id res chain seq x y z
N LEU A 1 13.36 -3.82 -8.16
CA LEU A 1 14.00 -4.50 -7.01
C LEU A 1 13.06 -5.60 -6.52
N ARG A 2 13.58 -6.70 -5.96
CA ARG A 2 12.76 -7.76 -5.37
C ARG A 2 13.25 -8.09 -3.96
N ALA A 3 12.33 -8.43 -3.06
CA ALA A 3 12.66 -8.91 -1.71
C ALA A 3 11.70 -10.02 -1.29
N ARG A 4 12.18 -10.99 -0.52
CA ARG A 4 11.32 -12.02 0.08
C ARG A 4 10.46 -11.41 1.19
N LYS A 5 9.18 -11.80 1.26
CA LYS A 5 8.30 -11.35 2.35
C LYS A 5 8.63 -12.12 3.63
N VAL A 6 9.25 -11.43 4.58
CA VAL A 6 9.64 -11.99 5.89
C VAL A 6 8.88 -11.37 7.08
N PHE A 7 8.06 -10.36 6.82
CA PHE A 7 7.28 -9.67 7.84
C PHE A 7 5.78 -9.91 7.71
N HIS A 8 5.10 -9.97 8.86
CA HIS A 8 3.64 -9.99 8.95
C HIS A 8 3.10 -8.56 8.82
N VAL A 9 2.90 -8.12 7.57
CA VAL A 9 2.45 -6.74 7.25
C VAL A 9 0.95 -6.65 6.99
N SER A 10 0.30 -7.76 6.63
CA SER A 10 -1.14 -7.83 6.36
C SER A 10 -1.74 -9.09 6.97
N PRO A 11 -2.89 -9.01 7.66
CA PRO A 11 -3.57 -10.16 8.20
C PRO A 11 -4.26 -11.02 7.13
N PHE A 12 -4.34 -10.57 5.87
CA PHE A 12 -4.97 -11.32 4.78
C PHE A 12 -3.97 -11.99 3.84
N CYS A 13 -2.67 -11.86 4.11
CA CYS A 13 -1.62 -12.42 3.28
C CYS A 13 -0.58 -13.14 4.15
N ALA A 14 -0.41 -14.46 3.94
CA ALA A 14 0.60 -15.26 4.62
C ALA A 14 2.03 -14.69 4.44
N VAL A 15 2.93 -14.94 5.39
CA VAL A 15 4.33 -14.48 5.35
C VAL A 15 5.13 -15.38 4.41
N GLN A 16 4.80 -15.32 3.12
CA GLN A 16 5.40 -16.11 2.05
C GLN A 16 5.51 -15.26 0.78
N GLY A 17 6.20 -15.76 -0.24
CA GLY A 17 6.32 -15.06 -1.52
C GLY A 17 7.28 -13.87 -1.47
N HIS A 18 7.07 -12.92 -2.37
CA HIS A 18 7.99 -11.82 -2.61
C HIS A 18 7.26 -10.49 -2.84
N TYR A 19 8.01 -9.41 -2.65
CA TYR A 19 7.65 -8.06 -3.04
C TYR A 19 8.43 -7.66 -4.29
N GLU A 20 7.75 -7.01 -5.23
CA GLU A 20 8.35 -6.32 -6.36
C GLU A 20 8.21 -4.81 -6.18
N PHE A 21 9.36 -4.13 -6.12
CA PHE A 21 9.41 -2.69 -6.01
C PHE A 21 9.77 -2.07 -7.34
N ARG A 22 8.93 -1.15 -7.80
CA ARG A 22 9.15 -0.37 -9.02
C ARG A 22 8.98 1.10 -8.70
N PHE A 23 10.05 1.85 -8.89
CA PHE A 23 10.07 3.29 -8.67
C PHE A 23 10.48 3.97 -9.98
N MET A 24 9.76 5.01 -10.34
CA MET A 24 10.07 5.85 -11.49
C MET A 24 9.95 7.29 -11.05
N ARG A 25 10.95 8.09 -11.39
CA ARG A 25 10.93 9.53 -11.20
C ARG A 25 11.44 10.18 -12.47
N THR A 26 10.66 11.11 -13.00
CA THR A 26 11.05 12.07 -14.03
C THR A 26 10.97 13.47 -13.43
N ASP A 27 11.30 14.50 -14.21
CA ASP A 27 11.20 15.89 -13.76
C ASP A 27 9.77 16.28 -13.38
N ASP A 28 8.78 15.71 -14.06
CA ASP A 28 7.36 16.05 -13.93
C ASP A 28 6.51 14.96 -13.25
N ARG A 29 7.04 13.75 -12.98
CA ARG A 29 6.24 12.60 -12.50
C ARG A 29 6.98 11.73 -11.51
N VAL A 30 6.19 11.10 -10.65
CA VAL A 30 6.64 10.05 -9.75
C VAL A 30 5.67 8.87 -9.76
N VAL A 31 6.23 7.66 -9.71
CA VAL A 31 5.50 6.42 -9.50
C VAL A 31 6.25 5.59 -8.46
N ALA A 32 5.52 5.10 -7.47
CA ALA A 32 5.99 4.13 -6.49
C ALA A 32 5.01 2.97 -6.48
N ARG A 33 5.51 1.77 -6.80
CA ARG A 33 4.73 0.54 -6.82
C ARG A 33 5.40 -0.52 -5.97
N VAL A 34 4.59 -1.17 -5.14
CA VAL A 34 5.00 -2.31 -4.31
C VAL A 34 3.95 -3.40 -4.49
N ASP A 35 4.28 -4.37 -5.33
CA ASP A 35 3.39 -5.51 -5.60
C ASP A 35 3.84 -6.69 -4.75
N HIS A 36 2.89 -7.49 -4.28
CA HIS A 36 3.13 -8.72 -3.53
C HIS A 36 2.52 -9.89 -4.29
N GLY A 37 3.29 -10.96 -4.45
CA GLY A 37 2.82 -12.20 -5.05
C GLY A 37 3.58 -13.42 -4.53
N ASP A 38 3.08 -14.59 -4.89
CA ASP A 38 3.71 -15.89 -4.68
C ASP A 38 3.70 -16.71 -5.97
N GLU A 39 3.93 -18.02 -5.88
CA GLU A 39 3.98 -18.91 -7.05
C GLU A 39 2.65 -19.00 -7.81
N GLN A 40 1.54 -18.67 -7.16
CA GLN A 40 0.20 -18.67 -7.75
C GLN A 40 -0.10 -17.35 -8.48
N GLY A 41 0.75 -16.33 -8.28
CA GLY A 41 0.68 -15.05 -8.97
C GLY A 41 0.51 -13.85 -8.03
N PRO A 42 -0.06 -12.73 -8.53
CA PRO A 42 -0.16 -11.48 -7.78
C PRO A 42 -1.27 -11.53 -6.73
N LEU A 43 -0.93 -11.29 -5.46
CA LEU A 43 -1.86 -11.24 -4.33
C LEU A 43 -2.30 -9.80 -4.00
N LEU A 44 -1.40 -8.84 -4.13
CA LEU A 44 -1.68 -7.43 -3.88
C LEU A 44 -0.90 -6.56 -4.84
N ARG A 45 -1.57 -5.59 -5.47
CA ARG A 45 -0.94 -4.58 -6.31
C ARG A 45 -1.17 -3.21 -5.71
N THR A 46 -0.10 -2.48 -5.44
CA THR A 46 -0.21 -1.12 -4.87
C THR A 46 0.60 -0.16 -5.69
N SER A 47 0.02 1.00 -6.01
CA SER A 47 0.70 2.02 -6.79
C SER A 47 0.26 3.39 -6.32
N VAL A 48 1.22 4.27 -6.06
CA VAL A 48 1.01 5.70 -5.89
C VAL A 48 1.71 6.38 -7.06
N SER A 49 1.00 7.24 -7.77
CA SER A 49 1.57 8.02 -8.87
C SER A 49 0.99 9.42 -8.89
N GLY A 50 1.74 10.35 -9.48
CA GLY A 50 1.32 11.72 -9.59
C GLY A 50 2.26 12.55 -10.45
N ARG A 51 1.84 13.79 -10.72
CA ARG A 51 2.69 14.81 -11.30
C ARG A 51 3.37 15.61 -10.20
N LEU A 52 4.66 15.86 -10.36
CA LEU A 52 5.42 16.74 -9.49
C LEU A 52 5.03 18.19 -9.80
N SER A 53 4.91 18.99 -8.74
CA SER A 53 4.69 20.42 -8.84
C SER A 53 5.52 21.12 -7.77
N ALA A 54 5.98 22.33 -8.05
CA ALA A 54 6.69 23.12 -7.06
C ALA A 54 5.81 23.32 -5.82
N LEU A 55 6.37 23.10 -4.64
CA LEU A 55 5.66 23.31 -3.38
C LEU A 55 5.60 24.82 -3.11
N THR A 56 4.45 25.41 -3.38
CA THR A 56 4.14 26.82 -3.14
C THR A 56 2.82 26.91 -2.39
N GLU A 57 2.54 28.03 -1.73
CA GLU A 57 1.25 28.21 -1.07
C GLU A 57 0.07 28.00 -2.02
N ARG A 58 0.18 28.50 -3.26
CA ARG A 58 -0.86 28.35 -4.27
C ARG A 58 -1.12 26.88 -4.62
N THR A 59 -0.07 26.11 -4.89
CA THR A 59 -0.19 24.70 -5.26
C THR A 59 -0.65 23.84 -4.09
N ALA A 60 -0.22 24.15 -2.86
CA ALA A 60 -0.69 23.48 -1.65
C ALA A 60 -2.18 23.72 -1.39
N ARG A 61 -2.64 24.98 -1.41
CA ARG A 61 -4.07 25.32 -1.23
C ARG A 61 -4.93 24.70 -2.33
N ALA A 62 -4.48 24.76 -3.59
CA ALA A 62 -5.19 24.13 -4.70
C ALA A 62 -5.30 22.60 -4.53
N ALA A 63 -4.27 21.93 -4.00
CA ALA A 63 -4.32 20.48 -3.77
C ALA A 63 -5.39 20.11 -2.72
N VAL A 64 -5.48 20.88 -1.62
CA VAL A 64 -6.51 20.67 -0.58
C VAL A 64 -7.91 20.93 -1.14
N LEU A 65 -8.11 22.05 -1.84
CA LEU A 65 -9.41 22.44 -2.38
C LEU A 65 -9.92 21.49 -3.49
N ARG A 66 -9.02 20.77 -4.17
CA ARG A 66 -9.39 19.77 -5.19
C ARG A 66 -9.92 18.47 -4.59
N MET A 67 -9.77 18.24 -3.28
CA MET A 67 -10.15 16.98 -2.65
C MET A 67 -10.96 17.20 -1.36
N PRO A 68 -12.07 17.97 -1.40
CA PRO A 68 -12.81 18.35 -0.19
C PRO A 68 -13.41 17.15 0.57
N LEU A 69 -13.68 16.05 -0.13
CA LEU A 69 -14.24 14.82 0.44
C LEU A 69 -13.22 13.67 0.48
N LEU A 70 -11.92 13.96 0.45
CA LEU A 70 -10.86 12.95 0.41
C LEU A 70 -11.05 11.91 1.52
N THR A 71 -11.21 12.35 2.75
CA THR A 71 -11.31 11.48 3.92
C THR A 71 -12.52 10.56 3.82
N LEU A 72 -13.70 11.10 3.49
CA LEU A 72 -14.92 10.30 3.32
C LEU A 72 -14.78 9.30 2.17
N GLY A 73 -14.22 9.71 1.04
CA GLY A 73 -13.98 8.85 -0.10
C GLY A 73 -12.92 7.76 0.17
N VAL A 74 -11.93 8.02 1.01
CA VAL A 74 -10.97 7.01 1.49
C VAL A 74 -11.68 6.01 2.40
N MET A 75 -12.44 6.49 3.39
CA MET A 75 -13.16 5.63 4.33
C MET A 75 -14.16 4.72 3.62
N ALA A 76 -14.99 5.25 2.71
CA ALA A 76 -15.95 4.46 1.96
C ALA A 76 -15.27 3.34 1.15
N ARG A 77 -14.14 3.62 0.50
CA ARG A 77 -13.37 2.62 -0.26
C ARG A 77 -12.75 1.55 0.64
N ILE A 78 -12.24 1.92 1.83
CA ILE A 78 -11.71 0.95 2.80
C ILE A 78 -12.81 -0.01 3.25
N HIS A 79 -13.98 0.50 3.61
CA HIS A 79 -15.11 -0.33 4.06
C HIS A 79 -15.66 -1.21 2.93
N TRP A 80 -15.72 -0.69 1.71
CA TRP A 80 -16.11 -1.47 0.54
C TRP A 80 -15.16 -2.66 0.31
N GLN A 81 -13.84 -2.44 0.38
CA GLN A 81 -12.87 -3.53 0.27
C GLN A 81 -12.99 -4.53 1.43
N ALA A 82 -13.22 -4.06 2.66
CA ALA A 82 -13.46 -4.93 3.81
C ALA A 82 -14.70 -5.82 3.61
N LEU A 83 -15.80 -5.26 3.09
CA LEU A 83 -17.00 -6.02 2.74
C LEU A 83 -16.70 -7.08 1.66
N GLN A 84 -15.94 -6.72 0.62
CA GLN A 84 -15.54 -7.66 -0.42
C GLN A 84 -14.69 -8.82 0.13
N LEU A 85 -13.75 -8.55 1.05
CA LEU A 85 -12.97 -9.58 1.71
C LEU A 85 -13.83 -10.51 2.58
N TRP A 86 -14.80 -9.94 3.29
CA TRP A 86 -15.75 -10.68 4.12
C TRP A 86 -16.63 -11.61 3.28
N LEU A 87 -17.22 -11.11 2.19
CA LEU A 87 -18.04 -11.90 1.26
C LEU A 87 -17.24 -13.04 0.63
N LYS A 88 -15.96 -12.81 0.32
CA LYS A 88 -15.03 -13.82 -0.22
C LYS A 88 -14.47 -14.77 0.84
N ARG A 89 -14.78 -14.56 2.13
CA ARG A 89 -14.26 -15.34 3.27
C ARG A 89 -12.74 -15.51 3.23
N VAL A 90 -12.02 -14.43 2.92
CA VAL A 90 -10.56 -14.45 2.83
C VAL A 90 -9.97 -14.84 4.21
N PRO A 91 -9.00 -15.78 4.26
CA PRO A 91 -8.42 -16.22 5.52
C PRO A 91 -7.75 -15.08 6.29
N PHE A 92 -7.89 -15.10 7.62
CA PHE A 92 -7.28 -14.15 8.53
C PHE A 92 -6.11 -14.82 9.28
N PHE A 93 -4.92 -14.28 9.09
CA PHE A 93 -3.68 -14.68 9.75
C PHE A 93 -3.44 -13.76 10.95
N ARG A 94 -3.38 -14.32 12.16
CA ARG A 94 -3.12 -13.54 13.38
C ARG A 94 -1.68 -13.03 13.39
N LYS A 95 -1.49 -11.81 13.90
CA LYS A 95 -0.16 -11.22 14.10
C LYS A 95 0.68 -12.10 15.02
N PRO A 96 1.92 -12.47 14.64
CA PRO A 96 2.80 -13.26 15.49
C PRO A 96 3.25 -12.45 16.72
N GLU A 97 3.69 -13.16 17.76
CA GLU A 97 4.29 -12.50 18.92
C GLU A 97 5.52 -11.67 18.54
N PRO A 98 5.71 -10.50 19.14
CA PRO A 98 6.89 -9.69 18.88
C PRO A 98 8.16 -10.43 19.33
N PRO A 99 9.28 -10.31 18.59
CA PRO A 99 10.53 -10.91 19.00
C PRO A 99 10.98 -10.33 20.35
N ARG A 100 11.46 -11.20 21.24
CA ARG A 100 11.92 -10.82 22.59
C ARG A 100 13.22 -10.00 22.58
N ALA A 101 14.00 -10.11 21.52
CA ALA A 101 15.22 -9.34 21.31
C ALA A 101 14.95 -8.12 20.43
N PHE A 102 15.64 -7.01 20.71
CA PHE A 102 15.57 -5.80 19.89
C PHE A 102 16.15 -6.09 18.49
N THR A 103 15.36 -5.87 17.43
CA THR A 103 15.73 -6.27 16.05
C THR A 103 16.24 -5.12 15.18
N THR A 104 16.35 -3.91 15.72
CA THR A 104 16.88 -2.74 15.00
C THR A 104 18.36 -2.56 15.36
N ARG A 105 19.24 -2.68 14.36
CA ARG A 105 20.65 -2.26 14.44
C ARG A 105 20.82 -0.89 13.80
#